data_AF-W6QMH6-F1
#
_entry.id   AF-W6QMH6-F1
#
_cell.length_a   1.000
_cell.length_b   1.000
_cell.length_c   1.000
_cell.angle_alpha   90.00
_cell.angle_beta   90.00
_cell.angle_gamma   90.00
#
_symmetry.space_group_name_H-M   'P 1'
#
loop_
_entity.id
_entity.type
_entity.pdbx_description
1 polymer ?
#
loop_
_entity_poly.entity_id
_entity_poly.type
_entity_poly.pdbx_seq_one_letter_code
_entity_poly.pdbx_strand_id
1 'polypeptide(L)'
;MPPIRSRSSKHSVEQEGRILLAIQAFKNQEISSIREVARRFDVPETTLRRCLSGIQNLAISRANSRKLTQIEEESLEKWILSMDSCGAAPRPSMLPARFFQIKKCISN
;
A
#
# COMPACT_ATOMS: atom_id res chain seq x y z
N MET A 1 3.24 21.05 -16.29
CA MET A 1 3.34 21.46 -14.87
C MET A 1 2.47 20.53 -14.04
N PRO A 2 2.95 19.86 -12.98
CA PRO A 2 2.10 18.99 -12.17
C PRO A 2 1.14 19.85 -11.35
N PRO A 3 -0.10 19.38 -11.10
CA PRO A 3 -1.08 20.16 -10.37
C PRO A 3 -0.63 20.36 -8.92
N ILE A 4 -0.73 21.59 -8.42
CA ILE A 4 -0.47 21.96 -7.03
C ILE A 4 -1.49 21.19 -6.17
N ARG A 5 -0.99 20.20 -5.42
CA ARG A 5 -1.83 19.40 -4.52
C ARG A 5 -2.39 20.33 -3.44
N SER A 6 -3.70 20.52 -3.46
CA SER A 6 -4.41 21.34 -2.48
C SER A 6 -4.27 20.75 -1.08
N ARG A 7 -4.45 21.60 -0.07
CA ARG A 7 -4.34 21.31 1.38
C ARG A 7 -5.12 20.05 1.82
N SER A 8 -6.13 19.61 1.06
CA SER A 8 -6.91 18.40 1.34
C SER A 8 -6.10 17.11 1.22
N SER A 9 -5.08 17.04 0.36
CA SER A 9 -4.27 15.83 0.22
C SER A 9 -3.43 15.57 1.47
N LYS A 10 -2.98 16.63 2.16
CA LYS A 10 -2.21 16.51 3.41
C LYS A 10 -3.09 15.98 4.53
N HIS A 11 -4.31 16.50 4.65
CA HIS A 11 -5.30 16.05 5.62
C HIS A 11 -5.70 14.57 5.41
N SER A 12 -5.83 14.11 4.16
CA SER A 12 -6.11 12.70 3.85
C SER A 12 -4.98 11.78 4.35
N VAL A 13 -3.72 12.13 4.05
CA VAL A 13 -2.56 11.32 4.45
C VAL A 13 -2.40 11.25 5.97
N GLU A 14 -2.61 12.37 6.66
CA GLU A 14 -2.58 12.41 8.13
C GLU A 14 -3.70 11.57 8.75
N GLN A 15 -4.90 11.62 8.17
CA GLN A 15 -6.05 10.82 8.61
C GLN A 15 -5.83 9.33 8.37
N GLU A 16 -5.24 8.96 7.24
CA GLU A 16 -4.86 7.59 6.91
C GLU A 16 -3.82 7.03 7.90
N GLY A 17 -2.80 7.82 8.22
CA GLY A 17 -1.79 7.44 9.22
C GLY A 17 -2.40 7.15 10.60
N ARG A 18 -3.34 8.00 11.06
CA ARG A 18 -4.05 7.79 12.33
C ARG A 18 -4.87 6.50 12.34
N ILE A 19 -5.53 6.16 11.24
CA ILE A 19 -6.29 4.91 11.10
C ILE A 19 -5.38 3.69 11.22
N LEU A 20 -4.19 3.72 10.60
CA LEU A 20 -3.22 2.61 10.67
C LEU A 20 -2.73 2.38 12.10
N LEU A 21 -2.35 3.45 12.80
CA LEU A 21 -1.91 3.39 14.19
C LEU A 21 -3.01 2.86 15.11
N ALA A 22 -4.25 3.32 14.91
CA ALA A 22 -5.41 2.86 15.67
C ALA A 22 -5.67 1.35 15.49
N ILE A 23 -5.55 0.82 14.27
CA ILE A 23 -5.69 -0.62 13.99
C ILE A 23 -4.57 -1.41 14.66
N GLN A 24 -3.33 -0.90 14.61
CA GLN A 24 -2.19 -1.58 15.21
C GLN A 24 -2.29 -1.63 16.74
N ALA A 25 -2.67 -0.52 17.38
CA ALA A 25 -2.91 -0.46 18.84
C ALA A 25 -4.03 -1.41 19.29
N PHE A 26 -5.10 -1.51 18.49
CA PHE A 26 -6.19 -2.47 18.76
C PHE A 26 -5.72 -3.93 18.62
N LYS A 27 -4.91 -4.24 17.60
CA LYS A 27 -4.34 -5.58 17.40
C LYS A 27 -3.34 -5.97 18.49
N ASN A 28 -2.55 -5.01 18.97
CA ASN A 28 -1.60 -5.20 20.07
C ASN A 28 -2.28 -5.32 21.44
N GLN A 29 -3.61 -5.21 21.50
CA GLN A 29 -4.42 -5.22 22.74
C GLN A 29 -4.01 -4.15 23.76
N GLU A 30 -3.40 -3.05 23.32
CA GLU A 30 -3.11 -1.89 24.19
C GLU A 30 -4.42 -1.28 24.73
N ILE A 31 -5.49 -1.40 23.94
CA ILE A 31 -6.81 -0.88 24.23
C ILE A 31 -7.85 -1.87 23.71
N SER A 32 -8.67 -2.42 24.59
CA SER A 32 -9.69 -3.42 24.24
C SER A 32 -10.96 -2.81 23.63
N SER A 33 -11.20 -1.51 23.85
CA SER A 33 -12.41 -0.82 23.42
C SER A 33 -12.21 -0.02 22.12
N ILE A 34 -13.03 -0.33 21.11
CA ILE A 34 -13.03 0.40 19.82
C ILE A 34 -13.29 1.90 20.02
N ARG A 35 -14.17 2.26 20.97
CA ARG A 35 -14.49 3.66 21.29
C ARG A 35 -13.32 4.41 21.89
N GLU A 36 -12.54 3.75 22.72
CA GLU A 36 -11.35 4.36 23.34
C GLU A 36 -10.23 4.54 22.32
N VAL A 37 -10.02 3.55 21.44
CA VAL A 37 -9.10 3.66 20.30
C VAL A 37 -9.49 4.84 19.41
N ALA A 38 -10.77 4.93 19.02
CA ALA A 38 -11.28 6.03 18.20
C ALA A 38 -11.01 7.41 18.84
N ARG A 39 -11.23 7.55 20.15
CA ARG A 39 -10.96 8.79 20.87
C ARG A 39 -9.48 9.12 21.00
N ARG A 40 -8.63 8.13 21.25
CA ARG A 40 -7.17 8.35 21.40
C ARG A 40 -6.51 8.78 20.10
N PHE A 41 -6.95 8.23 18.97
CA PHE A 41 -6.36 8.52 17.66
C PHE A 41 -7.13 9.56 16.85
N ASP A 42 -8.19 10.16 17.41
CA ASP A 42 -9.07 11.14 16.76
C ASP A 42 -9.60 10.66 15.39
N VAL A 43 -10.12 9.43 15.39
CA VAL A 43 -10.66 8.76 14.20
C VAL A 43 -12.14 8.49 14.38
N PRO A 44 -13.00 8.69 13.37
CA PRO A 44 -14.40 8.29 13.45
C PRO A 44 -14.56 6.80 13.77
N GLU A 45 -15.36 6.48 14.78
CA GLU A 45 -15.64 5.11 15.24
C GLU A 45 -16.23 4.24 14.11
N THR A 46 -17.05 4.84 13.24
CA THR A 46 -17.65 4.18 12.07
C THR A 46 -16.60 3.73 11.06
N THR A 47 -15.55 4.53 10.85
CA THR A 47 -14.41 4.20 9.99
C THR A 47 -13.60 3.05 10.60
N LEU A 48 -13.32 3.11 11.90
CA LEU A 48 -12.59 2.05 12.62
C LEU A 48 -13.34 0.71 12.61
N ARG A 49 -14.65 0.71 12.90
CA ARG A 49 -15.48 -0.49 12.82
C ARG A 49 -15.46 -1.09 11.42
N ARG A 50 -15.63 -0.26 10.38
CA ARG A 50 -15.62 -0.67 8.98
C ARG A 50 -14.30 -1.38 8.63
N CYS A 51 -13.17 -0.82 9.06
CA CYS A 51 -11.85 -1.42 8.88
C CYS A 51 -11.71 -2.76 9.62
N LEU A 52 -12.20 -2.87 10.86
CA LEU A 52 -12.14 -4.11 11.65
C LEU A 52 -13.04 -5.22 11.09
N SER A 53 -14.19 -4.86 10.50
CA SER A 53 -15.11 -5.79 9.84
C SER A 53 -14.61 -6.35 8.49
N GLY A 54 -13.37 -6.04 8.09
CA GLY A 54 -12.74 -6.60 6.88
C GLY A 54 -12.89 -5.75 5.62
N ILE A 55 -13.60 -4.61 5.69
CA ILE A 55 -13.55 -3.60 4.63
C ILE A 55 -12.21 -2.88 4.80
N GLN A 56 -11.17 -3.44 4.17
CA GLN A 56 -9.82 -2.90 4.22
C GLN A 56 -9.85 -1.45 3.75
N ASN A 57 -9.20 -0.56 4.51
CA ASN A 57 -8.93 0.79 4.07
C ASN A 57 -8.24 0.70 2.70
N LEU A 58 -8.70 1.48 1.71
CA LEU A 58 -8.18 1.47 0.33
C LEU A 58 -6.66 1.66 0.26
N ALA A 59 -6.03 2.23 1.31
CA ALA A 59 -4.59 2.38 1.45
C ALA A 59 -3.85 1.07 1.83
N ILE A 60 -4.48 0.15 2.58
CA ILE A 60 -3.93 -1.17 2.93
C ILE A 60 -4.35 -2.22 1.91
N SER A 61 -5.58 -2.07 1.40
CA SER A 61 -6.09 -2.92 0.34
C SER A 61 -5.25 -2.68 -0.90
N ARG A 62 -4.62 -3.74 -1.40
CA ARG A 62 -3.94 -3.72 -2.70
C ARG A 62 -4.86 -3.04 -3.71
N ALA A 63 -4.34 -2.05 -4.43
CA ALA A 63 -5.07 -1.46 -5.54
C ALA A 63 -5.57 -2.59 -6.45
N ASN A 64 -6.89 -2.66 -6.67
CA ASN A 64 -7.56 -3.73 -7.40
C ASN A 64 -7.04 -3.90 -8.85
N SER A 65 -6.23 -2.98 -9.35
CA SER A 65 -5.74 -2.91 -10.73
C SER A 65 -4.24 -3.24 -10.89
N ARG A 66 -3.63 -4.04 -9.99
CA ARG A 66 -2.24 -4.51 -10.22
C ARG A 66 -2.21 -5.59 -11.30
N LYS A 67 -1.27 -5.44 -12.24
CA LYS A 67 -1.01 -6.41 -13.33
C LYS A 67 0.03 -7.47 -12.94
N LEU A 68 0.75 -7.25 -11.85
CA LEU A 68 1.84 -8.10 -11.38
C LEU A 68 1.44 -8.78 -10.06
N THR A 69 1.89 -10.02 -9.90
CA THR A 69 1.72 -10.76 -8.66
C THR A 69 2.74 -10.33 -7.60
N GLN A 70 2.50 -10.65 -6.33
CA GLN A 70 3.42 -10.29 -5.24
C GLN A 70 4.85 -10.79 -5.48
N ILE A 71 4.96 -12.04 -5.94
CA ILE A 71 6.24 -12.71 -6.15
C ILE A 71 7.00 -12.07 -7.31
N GLU A 72 6.27 -11.62 -8.33
CA GLU A 72 6.85 -10.88 -9.47
C GLU A 72 7.39 -9.53 -9.02
N GLU A 73 6.63 -8.79 -8.21
CA GLU A 73 7.07 -7.49 -7.68
C GLU A 73 8.30 -7.63 -6.79
N GLU A 74 8.31 -8.59 -5.85
CA GLU A 74 9.46 -8.86 -4.98
C GLU A 74 10.71 -9.28 -5.78
N SER A 75 10.52 -10.05 -6.84
CA SER A 75 11.62 -10.48 -7.72
C SER A 75 12.17 -9.31 -8.54
N LEU A 76 11.29 -8.38 -8.96
CA LEU A 76 11.66 -7.19 -9.72
C LEU A 76 12.38 -6.17 -8.83
N GLU A 77 11.91 -5.99 -7.59
CA GLU A 77 12.57 -5.15 -6.58
C GLU A 77 13.99 -5.64 -6.27
N LYS A 78 14.16 -6.95 -6.02
CA LYS A 78 15.49 -7.54 -5.79
C LYS A 78 16.43 -7.33 -6.97
N TRP A 79 15.91 -7.47 -8.20
CA TRP A 79 16.71 -7.24 -9.41
C TRP A 79 17.13 -5.77 -9.56
N ILE A 80 16.22 -4.81 -9.34
CA ILE A 80 16.54 -3.37 -9.37
C ILE A 80 17.62 -3.03 -8.34
N LEU A 81 17.45 -3.49 -7.09
CA LEU A 81 18.43 -3.24 -6.03
C LEU A 81 19.81 -3.83 -6.37
N SER A 82 19.84 -5.02 -6.97
CA SER A 82 21.09 -5.62 -7.44
C SER A 82 21.74 -4.81 -8.57
N MET A 83 20.94 -4.25 -9.49
CA MET A 83 21.44 -3.42 -10.59
C MET A 83 21.97 -2.07 -10.13
N ASP A 84 21.24 -1.41 -9.23
CA ASP A 84 21.64 -0.14 -8.62
C ASP A 84 22.96 -0.32 -7.85
N SER A 85 23.14 -1.45 -7.16
CA SER A 85 24.42 -1.77 -6.48
C SER A 85 25.60 -1.93 -7.45
N CYS A 86 25.34 -2.34 -8.69
CA CYS A 86 26.35 -2.44 -9.75
C CYS A 86 26.59 -1.12 -10.49
N GLY A 87 25.89 -0.03 -10.13
CA GLY A 87 26.00 1.28 -10.79
C GLY A 87 25.40 1.34 -12.19
N ALA A 88 24.60 0.32 -12.58
CA ALA A 88 23.96 0.25 -13.87
C ALA A 88 22.49 0.67 -13.78
N ALA A 89 22.06 1.61 -14.63
CA ALA A 89 20.68 2.07 -14.62
C ALA A 89 19.71 0.96 -15.12
N PRO A 90 18.64 0.64 -14.37
CA PRO A 90 17.64 -0.33 -14.80
C PRO A 90 16.90 0.12 -16.06
N ARG A 91 17.11 -0.65 -17.14
CA ARG A 91 16.40 -0.48 -18.42
C ARG A 91 15.27 -1.49 -18.53
N PRO A 92 14.06 -1.09 -18.98
CA PRO A 92 12.95 -2.02 -19.20
C PRO A 92 13.27 -3.15 -20.19
N SER A 93 14.21 -2.93 -21.12
CA SER A 93 14.68 -3.95 -22.06
C SER A 93 15.56 -5.02 -21.41
N MET A 94 16.10 -4.74 -20.22
CA MET A 94 17.00 -5.62 -19.48
C MET A 94 16.24 -6.47 -18.44
N LEU A 95 14.92 -6.33 -18.37
CA LEU A 95 14.09 -7.15 -17.51
C LEU A 95 14.37 -8.63 -17.81
N PRO A 96 14.65 -9.46 -16.79
CA PRO A 96 14.98 -10.86 -17.00
C PRO A 96 13.86 -11.55 -17.79
N ALA A 97 14.22 -12.36 -18.78
CA ALA A 97 13.28 -12.97 -19.74
C ALA A 97 12.12 -13.75 -19.08
N ARG A 98 12.28 -14.20 -17.83
CA ARG A 98 11.24 -14.81 -16.99
C ARG A 98 10.02 -13.89 -16.77
N PHE A 99 10.17 -12.57 -16.89
CA PHE A 99 9.07 -11.59 -16.79
C PHE A 99 8.28 -11.41 -18.10
N PHE A 100 8.86 -11.73 -19.25
CA PHE A 100 8.21 -11.52 -20.56
C PHE A 100 7.15 -12.59 -20.90
N GLN A 101 7.10 -13.71 -20.17
CA GLN A 101 6.18 -14.81 -20.46
C GLN A 101 4.71 -14.50 -20.13
N ILE A 102 4.42 -13.51 -19.27
CA ILE A 102 3.06 -13.31 -18.73
C ILE A 102 2.25 -12.29 -19.55
N LYS A 103 2.89 -11.39 -20.31
CA LYS A 103 2.16 -10.45 -21.20
C LYS A 103 1.60 -11.10 -22.46
N LYS A 104 2.00 -12.33 -22.80
CA LYS A 104 1.47 -13.04 -23.98
C LYS A 104 0.15 -13.78 -23.71
N CYS A 105 -0.27 -13.89 -22.45
CA CYS A 105 -1.47 -14.64 -22.06
C CYS A 105 -2.71 -13.79 -21.73
N ILE A 106 -2.65 -12.45 -21.86
CA ILE A 106 -3.81 -11.54 -21.62
C ILE A 106 -4.29 -10.86 -22.93
N SER A 107 -3.78 -11.30 -24.08
CA SER A 107 -4.35 -10.97 -25.40
C SER A 107 -4.65 -12.27 -26.16
N ASN A 108 -5.76 -12.90 -25.80
CA ASN A 108 -6.65 -13.64 -26.70
C ASN A 108 -8.03 -13.67 -26.07
#